data_AF-A0A955XKT5-F1
#
_entry.id   AF-A0A955XKT5-F1
#
_cell.length_a   1.000
_cell.length_b   1.000
_cell.length_c   1.000
_cell.angle_alpha   90.00
_cell.angle_beta   90.00
_cell.angle_gamma   90.00
#
_symmetry.space_group_name_H-M   'P 1'
#
loop_
_entity.id
_entity.type
_entity.pdbx_description
1 polymer ?
#
loop_
_entity_poly.entity_id
_entity_poly.type
_entity_poly.pdbx_seq_one_letter_code
_entity_poly.pdbx_strand_id
1 'polypeptide(L)'
;MTSLDQAQRALEAAQRSPHDLGLCIRAIRLLEVAGMRAEAHSVAHAYAKRHDAGEAGGAALLALVQRAEAVRFEAGVALMREGVDEDAIFVLLHGDARVRRLGVGELTQLPPGTVVGEIASLAGTARTASVYAKGPVEALRFLPAGFAELSHKLPGVYARLRETGRARLVAQLFGPTSIFGALNGLERAALFEQCLPATLAEGQEAVREGEPGHAICIIASGMAEVWRRGADGERRVVTTLGPGSVFGELALLYDRQAN
;
A
#
# COMPACT_ATOMS: atom_id res chain seq x y z
N MET A 1 -4.87 -20.21 -22.66
CA MET A 1 -5.77 -20.52 -21.53
C MET A 1 -7.08 -19.80 -21.83
N THR A 2 -8.22 -20.48 -21.75
CA THR A 2 -9.51 -19.87 -22.11
C THR A 2 -10.00 -18.92 -21.01
N SER A 3 -10.94 -18.03 -21.35
CA SER A 3 -11.63 -17.18 -20.36
C SER A 3 -12.31 -18.01 -19.26
N LEU A 4 -12.81 -19.20 -19.61
CA LEU A 4 -13.48 -20.10 -18.67
C LEU A 4 -12.48 -20.72 -17.67
N ASP A 5 -11.33 -21.21 -18.16
CA ASP A 5 -10.28 -21.77 -17.29
C ASP A 5 -9.78 -20.74 -16.27
N GLN A 6 -9.63 -19.48 -16.72
CA GLN A 6 -9.22 -18.37 -15.86
C GLN A 6 -10.24 -18.08 -14.77
N ALA A 7 -11.53 -18.07 -15.11
CA ALA A 7 -12.62 -17.84 -14.16
C ALA A 7 -12.73 -18.97 -13.13
N GLN A 8 -12.61 -20.24 -13.55
CA GLN A 8 -12.63 -21.38 -12.64
C GLN A 8 -11.46 -21.35 -11.64
N ARG A 9 -10.24 -21.09 -12.11
CA ARG A 9 -9.07 -20.94 -11.21
C ARG A 9 -9.23 -19.78 -10.23
N ALA A 10 -9.85 -18.68 -10.66
CA ALA A 10 -10.14 -17.55 -9.79
C ALA A 10 -11.16 -17.90 -8.70
N LEU A 11 -12.22 -18.63 -9.07
CA LEU A 11 -13.21 -19.16 -8.15
C LEU A 11 -12.56 -20.08 -7.10
N GLU A 12 -11.75 -21.05 -7.52
CA GLU A 12 -11.02 -21.95 -6.62
C GLU A 12 -10.09 -21.19 -5.65
N ALA A 13 -9.42 -20.13 -6.12
CA ALA A 13 -8.57 -19.31 -5.26
C ALA A 13 -9.39 -18.54 -4.22
N ALA A 14 -10.52 -17.93 -4.62
CA ALA A 14 -11.42 -17.24 -3.70
C ALA A 14 -12.08 -18.21 -2.69
N GLN A 15 -12.39 -19.44 -3.10
CA GLN A 15 -12.93 -20.46 -2.20
C GLN A 15 -11.91 -20.96 -1.17
N ARG A 16 -10.62 -21.03 -1.54
CA ARG A 16 -9.52 -21.37 -0.61
C ARG A 16 -9.22 -20.24 0.37
N SER A 17 -9.38 -18.99 -0.06
CA SER A 17 -9.13 -17.79 0.75
C SER A 17 -10.33 -16.84 0.77
N PRO A 18 -11.47 -17.24 1.35
CA PRO A 18 -12.73 -16.49 1.26
C PRO A 18 -12.76 -15.20 2.11
N HIS A 19 -11.67 -14.89 2.81
CA HIS A 19 -11.47 -13.65 3.56
C HIS A 19 -10.63 -12.63 2.79
N ASP A 20 -10.03 -13.03 1.67
CA ASP A 20 -9.18 -12.16 0.85
C ASP A 20 -10.05 -11.37 -0.13
N LEU A 21 -10.19 -10.08 0.14
CA LEU A 21 -11.01 -9.17 -0.66
C LEU A 21 -10.56 -9.12 -2.12
N GLY A 22 -9.25 -9.11 -2.38
CA GLY A 22 -8.70 -8.97 -3.72
C GLY A 22 -8.92 -10.24 -4.56
N LEU A 23 -8.78 -11.42 -3.95
CA LEU A 23 -9.12 -12.68 -4.60
C LEU A 23 -10.62 -12.77 -4.90
N CYS A 24 -11.49 -12.35 -3.98
CA CYS A 24 -12.93 -12.31 -4.21
C CYS A 24 -13.32 -11.33 -5.32
N ILE A 25 -12.80 -10.09 -5.31
CA ILE A 25 -13.02 -9.10 -6.38
C ILE A 25 -12.58 -9.65 -7.74
N ARG A 26 -11.39 -10.24 -7.79
CA ARG A 26 -10.87 -10.86 -9.01
C ARG A 26 -11.77 -11.99 -9.52
N ALA A 27 -12.19 -12.89 -8.63
CA ALA A 27 -13.07 -14.00 -8.99
C ALA A 27 -14.41 -13.51 -9.54
N ILE A 28 -15.06 -12.56 -8.84
CA ILE A 28 -16.32 -11.94 -9.28
C ILE A 28 -16.17 -11.41 -10.70
N ARG A 29 -15.14 -10.60 -10.97
CA ARG A 29 -14.93 -10.00 -12.29
C ARG A 29 -14.76 -11.04 -13.40
N LEU A 30 -13.93 -12.06 -13.17
CA LEU A 30 -13.66 -13.07 -14.19
C LEU A 30 -14.85 -14.00 -14.44
N LEU A 31 -15.62 -14.31 -13.40
CA LEU A 31 -16.86 -15.07 -13.52
C LEU A 31 -17.93 -14.29 -14.30
N GLU A 32 -18.08 -12.99 -14.06
CA GLU A 32 -18.99 -12.14 -14.82
C GLU A 32 -18.64 -12.10 -16.31
N VAL A 33 -17.36 -11.93 -16.65
CA VAL A 33 -16.87 -11.95 -18.04
C VAL A 33 -17.11 -13.31 -18.71
N ALA A 34 -16.99 -14.41 -17.96
CA ALA A 34 -17.26 -15.76 -18.45
C ALA A 34 -18.77 -16.12 -18.50
N GLY A 35 -19.66 -15.21 -18.10
CA GLY A 35 -21.11 -15.47 -18.04
C GLY A 35 -21.58 -16.32 -16.84
N MET A 36 -20.68 -16.64 -15.92
CA MET A 36 -20.90 -17.44 -14.71
C MET A 36 -21.47 -16.59 -13.57
N ARG A 37 -22.64 -15.98 -13.81
CA ARG A 37 -23.23 -14.99 -12.88
C ARG A 37 -23.60 -15.59 -11.53
N ALA A 38 -24.10 -16.82 -11.49
CA ALA A 38 -24.51 -17.46 -10.24
C ALA A 38 -23.32 -17.67 -9.30
N GLU A 39 -22.18 -18.06 -9.85
CA GLU A 39 -20.92 -18.25 -9.14
C GLU A 39 -20.36 -16.91 -8.67
N ALA A 40 -20.41 -15.86 -9.51
CA ALA A 40 -20.01 -14.50 -9.09
C ALA A 40 -20.83 -14.02 -7.88
N HIS A 41 -22.15 -14.21 -7.91
CA HIS A 41 -23.03 -13.88 -6.78
C HIS A 41 -22.72 -14.73 -5.55
N SER A 42 -22.44 -16.01 -5.73
CA SER A 42 -22.06 -16.92 -4.65
C SER A 42 -20.78 -16.46 -3.94
N VAL A 43 -19.75 -16.06 -4.70
CA VAL A 43 -18.49 -15.52 -4.14
C VAL A 43 -18.76 -14.24 -3.33
N ALA A 44 -19.52 -13.30 -3.88
CA ALA A 44 -19.82 -12.04 -3.20
C ALA A 44 -20.64 -12.25 -1.92
N HIS A 45 -21.64 -13.13 -1.98
CA HIS A 45 -22.45 -13.49 -0.82
C HIS A 45 -21.62 -14.19 0.27
N ALA A 46 -20.76 -15.15 -0.12
CA ALA A 46 -19.90 -15.86 0.82
C ALA A 46 -18.94 -14.91 1.55
N TYR A 47 -18.33 -13.97 0.82
CA TYR A 47 -17.49 -12.93 1.39
C TYR A 47 -18.28 -12.07 2.39
N ALA A 48 -19.42 -11.50 1.96
CA ALA A 48 -20.22 -10.62 2.81
C ALA A 48 -20.78 -11.31 4.06
N LYS A 49 -21.22 -12.57 3.94
CA LYS A 49 -21.68 -13.37 5.08
C LYS A 49 -20.58 -13.57 6.12
N ARG A 50 -19.34 -13.78 5.69
CA ARG A 50 -18.19 -13.95 6.59
C ARG A 50 -17.82 -12.66 7.33
N HIS A 51 -18.22 -11.53 6.79
CA HIS A 51 -17.95 -10.19 7.32
C HIS A 51 -19.21 -9.51 7.89
N ASP A 52 -20.19 -10.31 8.33
CA ASP A 52 -21.42 -9.85 9.00
C ASP A 52 -22.22 -8.79 8.22
N ALA A 53 -22.11 -8.81 6.90
CA ALA A 53 -22.72 -7.84 6.00
C ALA A 53 -23.92 -8.39 5.19
N GLY A 54 -24.16 -9.71 5.28
CA GLY A 54 -25.30 -10.39 4.69
C GLY A 54 -25.48 -10.17 3.19
N GLU A 55 -26.72 -10.20 2.72
CA GLU A 55 -27.06 -10.03 1.30
C GLU A 55 -26.74 -8.62 0.78
N ALA A 56 -27.01 -7.58 1.58
CA ALA A 56 -26.74 -6.20 1.22
C ALA A 56 -25.24 -5.94 0.96
N GLY A 57 -24.36 -6.51 1.78
CA GLY A 57 -22.92 -6.43 1.56
C GLY A 57 -22.46 -7.15 0.30
N GLY A 58 -23.04 -8.31 0.00
CA GLY A 58 -22.73 -9.06 -1.22
C GLY A 58 -23.15 -8.31 -2.48
N ALA A 59 -24.36 -7.74 -2.46
CA ALA A 59 -24.85 -6.88 -3.54
C ALA A 59 -23.98 -5.63 -3.73
N ALA A 60 -23.55 -4.99 -2.65
CA ALA A 60 -22.66 -3.83 -2.72
C ALA A 60 -21.28 -4.18 -3.29
N LEU A 61 -20.72 -5.34 -2.93
CA LEU A 61 -19.45 -5.80 -3.50
C LEU A 61 -19.57 -6.08 -5.01
N LEU A 62 -20.65 -6.72 -5.46
CA LEU A 62 -20.93 -6.90 -6.89
C LEU A 62 -21.03 -5.55 -7.62
N ALA A 63 -21.81 -4.61 -7.07
CA ALA A 63 -21.97 -3.29 -7.65
C ALA A 63 -20.63 -2.54 -7.75
N LEU A 64 -19.76 -2.65 -6.75
CA LEU A 64 -18.41 -2.07 -6.79
C LEU A 64 -17.60 -2.66 -7.95
N VAL A 65 -17.59 -4.00 -8.11
CA VAL A 65 -16.82 -4.67 -9.18
C VAL A 65 -17.37 -4.33 -10.57
N GLN A 66 -18.68 -4.24 -10.72
CA GLN A 66 -19.34 -3.91 -11.99
C GLN A 66 -19.05 -2.47 -12.44
N ARG A 67 -18.94 -1.54 -11.50
CA ARG A 67 -18.63 -0.12 -11.75
C ARG A 67 -17.14 0.17 -11.93
N ALA A 68 -16.28 -0.80 -11.61
CA ALA A 68 -14.84 -0.63 -11.69
C ALA A 68 -14.36 -0.54 -13.14
N GLU A 69 -13.37 0.32 -13.38
CA GLU A 69 -12.76 0.47 -14.69
C GLU A 69 -11.74 -0.65 -14.91
N ALA A 70 -11.88 -1.40 -15.99
CA ALA A 70 -10.86 -2.38 -16.40
C ALA A 70 -9.76 -1.66 -17.18
N VAL A 71 -8.52 -1.76 -16.70
CA VAL A 71 -7.34 -1.12 -17.28
C VAL A 71 -6.27 -2.15 -17.62
N ARG A 72 -5.45 -1.83 -18.63
CA ARG A 72 -4.35 -2.68 -19.08
C ARG A 72 -3.04 -1.91 -19.09
N PHE A 73 -1.98 -2.57 -18.65
CA PHE A 73 -0.62 -2.06 -18.61
C PHE A 73 0.30 -3.02 -19.36
N GLU A 74 1.13 -2.46 -20.23
CA GLU A 74 2.18 -3.22 -20.91
C GLU A 74 3.41 -3.41 -19.99
N ALA A 75 4.26 -4.37 -20.34
CA ALA A 75 5.43 -4.70 -19.53
C ALA A 75 6.31 -3.47 -19.25
N GLY A 76 6.69 -3.28 -17.99
CA GLY A 76 7.51 -2.15 -17.54
C GLY A 76 6.75 -0.83 -17.33
N VAL A 77 5.49 -0.73 -17.74
CA VAL A 77 4.66 0.45 -17.47
C VAL A 77 4.31 0.51 -15.98
N ALA A 78 4.38 1.72 -15.41
CA ALA A 78 3.99 1.96 -14.03
C ALA A 78 2.46 2.00 -13.90
N LEU A 79 1.92 1.20 -12.98
CA LEU A 79 0.52 1.30 -12.53
C LEU A 79 0.36 2.51 -11.61
N MET A 80 1.39 2.80 -10.81
CA MET A 80 1.49 3.95 -9.92
C MET A 80 2.97 4.25 -9.66
N ARG A 81 3.26 5.52 -9.38
CA ARG A 81 4.64 6.01 -9.14
C ARG A 81 4.78 6.54 -7.72
N GLU A 82 5.89 6.21 -7.09
CA GLU A 82 6.28 6.73 -5.77
C GLU A 82 6.27 8.26 -5.75
N GLY A 83 5.83 8.84 -4.63
CA GLY A 83 5.75 10.28 -4.43
C GLY A 83 4.61 11.00 -5.16
N VAL A 84 3.83 10.29 -5.97
CA VAL A 84 2.65 10.87 -6.64
C VAL A 84 1.44 10.85 -5.70
N ASP A 85 0.76 11.98 -5.59
CA ASP A 85 -0.54 12.08 -4.93
C ASP A 85 -1.63 11.67 -5.93
N GLU A 86 -1.97 10.38 -5.91
CA GLU A 86 -3.10 9.84 -6.68
C GLU A 86 -3.85 8.84 -5.82
N ASP A 87 -5.15 9.04 -5.69
CA ASP A 87 -6.01 8.15 -4.92
C ASP A 87 -6.65 7.10 -5.82
N ALA A 88 -5.85 6.10 -6.22
CA ALA A 88 -6.36 4.93 -6.93
C ALA A 88 -5.98 3.64 -6.20
N ILE A 89 -6.92 2.71 -6.12
CA ILE A 89 -6.68 1.34 -5.68
C ILE A 89 -6.83 0.43 -6.90
N PHE A 90 -5.94 -0.54 -7.06
CA PHE A 90 -6.07 -1.54 -8.12
C PHE A 90 -6.19 -2.94 -7.54
N VAL A 91 -6.94 -3.80 -8.22
CA VAL A 91 -6.92 -5.25 -8.00
C VAL A 91 -6.44 -5.92 -9.28
N LEU A 92 -5.35 -6.68 -9.18
CA LEU A 92 -4.75 -7.35 -10.35
C LEU A 92 -5.63 -8.52 -10.80
N LEU A 93 -6.09 -8.51 -12.06
CA LEU A 93 -6.86 -9.60 -12.66
C LEU A 93 -5.95 -10.63 -13.33
N HIS A 94 -4.98 -10.14 -14.10
CA HIS A 94 -4.02 -10.95 -14.85
C HIS A 94 -2.63 -10.32 -14.82
N GLY A 95 -1.61 -11.16 -14.96
CA GLY A 95 -0.20 -10.75 -14.94
C GLY A 95 0.31 -10.45 -13.54
N ASP A 96 1.63 -10.55 -13.39
CA ASP A 96 2.33 -10.18 -12.17
C ASP A 96 2.81 -8.72 -12.24
N ALA A 97 2.75 -8.03 -11.11
CA ALA A 97 3.39 -6.74 -10.93
C ALA A 97 4.60 -6.85 -9.99
N ARG A 98 5.42 -5.80 -9.93
CA ARG A 98 6.53 -5.69 -8.98
C ARG A 98 6.50 -4.33 -8.30
N VAL A 99 6.78 -4.33 -7.01
CA VAL A 99 6.91 -3.13 -6.20
C VAL A 99 8.36 -2.71 -6.17
N ARG A 100 8.65 -1.46 -6.51
CA ARG A 100 9.99 -0.88 -6.41
C ARG A 100 9.94 0.42 -5.66
N ARG A 101 10.97 0.69 -4.88
CA ARG A 101 11.16 1.95 -4.18
C ARG A 101 12.48 2.59 -4.58
N LEU A 102 12.48 3.90 -4.75
CA LEU A 102 13.67 4.67 -5.05
C LEU A 102 14.71 4.48 -3.92
N GLY A 103 15.99 4.34 -4.29
CA GLY A 103 17.09 4.10 -3.35
C GLY A 103 17.17 2.68 -2.75
N VAL A 104 16.07 1.91 -2.74
CA VAL A 104 16.05 0.55 -2.17
C VAL A 104 16.03 -0.55 -3.25
N GLY A 105 15.35 -0.33 -4.38
CA GLY A 105 15.23 -1.31 -5.45
C GLY A 105 13.89 -2.07 -5.44
N GLU A 106 13.90 -3.33 -5.89
CA GLU A 106 12.70 -4.18 -5.89
C GLU A 106 12.42 -4.72 -4.49
N LEU A 107 11.18 -4.53 -4.03
CA LEU A 107 10.75 -4.95 -2.69
C LEU A 107 10.06 -6.31 -2.72
N THR A 108 9.16 -6.52 -3.69
CA THR A 108 8.38 -7.76 -3.82
C THR A 108 7.69 -7.86 -5.18
N GLN A 109 7.18 -9.03 -5.50
CA GLN A 109 6.33 -9.30 -6.67
C GLN A 109 4.90 -9.59 -6.21
N LEU A 110 3.94 -9.19 -7.03
CA LEU A 110 2.52 -9.16 -6.72
C LEU A 110 1.75 -10.03 -7.72
N PRO A 111 1.19 -11.16 -7.29
CA PRO A 111 0.43 -12.03 -8.16
C PRO A 111 -1.00 -11.50 -8.42
N PRO A 112 -1.73 -12.08 -9.39
CA PRO A 112 -3.15 -11.80 -9.58
C PRO A 112 -3.97 -12.01 -8.30
N GLY A 113 -4.93 -11.11 -8.04
CA GLY A 113 -5.74 -11.06 -6.83
C GLY A 113 -5.19 -10.09 -5.79
N THR A 114 -3.96 -9.60 -5.98
CA THR A 114 -3.37 -8.63 -5.07
C THR A 114 -4.05 -7.26 -5.20
N VAL A 115 -4.46 -6.68 -4.06
CA VAL A 115 -4.84 -5.26 -3.95
C VAL A 115 -3.58 -4.41 -3.87
N VAL A 116 -3.52 -3.28 -4.57
CA VAL A 116 -2.41 -2.31 -4.50
C VAL A 116 -2.92 -0.87 -4.43
N GLY A 117 -2.10 0.01 -3.87
CA GLY A 117 -2.43 1.43 -3.70
C GLY A 117 -3.24 1.73 -2.44
N GLU A 118 -3.52 0.72 -1.64
CA GLU A 118 -4.29 0.81 -0.39
C GLU A 118 -3.57 1.59 0.70
N ILE A 119 -2.23 1.57 0.73
CA ILE A 119 -1.45 2.33 1.73
C ILE A 119 -1.74 3.82 1.60
N ALA A 120 -1.41 4.38 0.43
CA ALA A 120 -1.57 5.80 0.14
C ALA A 120 -3.03 6.24 0.27
N SER A 121 -3.95 5.50 -0.35
CA SER A 121 -5.37 5.86 -0.37
C SER A 121 -6.03 5.84 1.02
N LEU A 122 -5.54 5.01 1.96
CA LEU A 122 -6.11 4.92 3.31
C LEU A 122 -5.39 5.76 4.35
N ALA A 123 -4.09 6.00 4.15
CA ALA A 123 -3.28 6.81 5.04
C ALA A 123 -3.32 8.30 4.65
N GLY A 124 -3.83 8.64 3.46
CA GLY A 124 -3.83 10.02 2.95
C GLY A 124 -2.41 10.52 2.66
N THR A 125 -1.52 9.62 2.23
CA THR A 125 -0.12 9.93 1.94
C THR A 125 0.14 9.79 0.44
N ALA A 126 1.17 10.46 -0.07
CA ALA A 126 1.74 10.14 -1.38
C ALA A 126 2.07 8.65 -1.51
N ARG A 127 2.16 8.13 -2.75
CA ARG A 127 2.56 6.74 -2.98
C ARG A 127 3.91 6.44 -2.31
N THR A 128 3.93 5.42 -1.45
CA THR A 128 5.13 5.02 -0.69
C THR A 128 6.12 4.20 -1.52
N ALA A 129 5.68 3.66 -2.66
CA ALA A 129 6.49 2.92 -3.62
C ALA A 129 5.83 2.96 -5.00
N SER A 130 6.60 2.65 -6.04
CA SER A 130 6.11 2.46 -7.40
C SER A 130 5.69 1.02 -7.64
N VAL A 131 4.66 0.80 -8.45
CA VAL A 131 4.25 -0.54 -8.90
C VAL A 131 4.35 -0.60 -10.41
N TYR A 132 5.13 -1.55 -10.92
CA TYR A 132 5.38 -1.74 -12.35
C TYR A 132 4.83 -3.09 -12.82
N ALA A 133 4.27 -3.11 -14.02
CA ALA A 133 3.89 -4.36 -14.68
C ALA A 133 5.16 -5.19 -15.01
N LYS A 134 5.19 -6.48 -14.65
CA LYS A 134 6.33 -7.37 -14.98
C LYS A 134 6.22 -7.92 -16.41
N GLY A 135 4.99 -8.20 -16.83
CA GLY A 135 4.55 -8.45 -18.21
C GLY A 135 3.27 -7.65 -18.48
N PRO A 136 2.46 -8.01 -19.49
CA PRO A 136 1.11 -7.46 -19.62
C PRO A 136 0.29 -7.73 -18.35
N VAL A 137 -0.29 -6.67 -17.78
CA VAL A 137 -1.13 -6.72 -16.58
C VAL A 137 -2.50 -6.15 -16.91
N GLU A 138 -3.55 -6.85 -16.50
CA GLU A 138 -4.92 -6.34 -16.48
C GLU A 138 -5.36 -6.17 -15.02
N ALA A 139 -6.01 -5.06 -14.71
CA ALA A 139 -6.45 -4.74 -13.37
C ALA A 139 -7.81 -4.03 -13.38
N LEU A 140 -8.51 -4.10 -12.25
CA LEU A 140 -9.60 -3.19 -11.95
C LEU A 140 -9.07 -1.97 -11.22
N ARG A 141 -9.41 -0.77 -11.67
CA ARG A 141 -9.13 0.50 -11.01
C ARG A 141 -10.37 0.96 -10.24
N PHE A 142 -10.14 1.35 -9.00
CA PHE A 142 -11.14 1.87 -8.08
C PHE A 142 -10.72 3.25 -7.57
N LEU A 143 -11.68 4.15 -7.50
CA LEU A 143 -11.55 5.43 -6.79
C LEU A 143 -12.02 5.26 -5.33
N PRO A 144 -11.55 6.10 -4.39
CA PRO A 144 -11.88 5.98 -2.97
C PRO A 144 -13.38 6.09 -2.72
N ALA A 145 -14.08 6.90 -3.53
CA ALA A 145 -15.53 7.05 -3.46
C ALA A 145 -16.29 5.72 -3.59
N GLY A 146 -15.80 4.78 -4.43
CA GLY A 146 -16.41 3.46 -4.55
C GLY A 146 -16.25 2.62 -3.28
N PHE A 147 -15.08 2.68 -2.65
CA PHE A 147 -14.85 1.99 -1.37
C PHE A 147 -15.62 2.66 -0.20
N ALA A 148 -15.83 3.97 -0.26
CA ALA A 148 -16.63 4.69 0.72
C ALA A 148 -18.08 4.19 0.72
N GLU A 149 -18.70 4.06 -0.46
CA GLU A 149 -20.04 3.47 -0.60
C GLU A 149 -20.08 2.02 -0.09
N LEU A 150 -19.09 1.20 -0.49
CA LEU A 150 -18.99 -0.19 -0.03
C LEU A 150 -18.93 -0.27 1.50
N SER A 151 -18.19 0.63 2.17
CA SER A 151 -18.02 0.63 3.62
C SER A 151 -19.32 0.73 4.41
N HIS A 152 -20.35 1.38 3.87
CA HIS A 152 -21.66 1.50 4.52
C HIS A 152 -22.44 0.18 4.52
N LYS A 153 -22.20 -0.67 3.52
CA LYS A 153 -22.92 -1.94 3.31
C LYS A 153 -22.09 -3.16 3.69
N LEU A 154 -20.77 -3.01 3.78
CA LEU A 154 -19.80 -4.03 4.13
C LEU A 154 -18.86 -3.49 5.22
N PRO A 155 -19.34 -3.39 6.48
CA PRO A 155 -18.53 -2.88 7.58
C PRO A 155 -17.22 -3.65 7.74
N GLY A 156 -16.12 -2.94 7.98
CA GLY A 156 -14.80 -3.54 8.17
C GLY A 156 -13.98 -3.73 6.89
N VAL A 157 -14.50 -3.44 5.70
CA VAL A 157 -13.70 -3.46 4.45
C VAL A 157 -12.45 -2.60 4.56
N TYR A 158 -12.58 -1.39 5.11
CA TYR A 158 -11.46 -0.50 5.37
C TYR A 158 -10.49 -1.05 6.40
N ALA A 159 -10.97 -1.75 7.43
CA ALA A 159 -10.08 -2.35 8.42
C ALA A 159 -9.16 -3.41 7.78
N ARG A 160 -9.65 -4.17 6.78
CA ARG A 160 -8.84 -5.21 6.11
C ARG A 160 -7.86 -4.63 5.09
N LEU A 161 -8.31 -3.62 4.34
CA LEU A 161 -7.40 -2.85 3.49
C LEU A 161 -6.30 -2.18 4.31
N ARG A 162 -6.64 -1.62 5.48
CA ARG A 162 -5.68 -1.04 6.43
C ARG A 162 -4.73 -2.08 7.01
N GLU A 163 -5.22 -3.26 7.37
CA GLU A 163 -4.38 -4.34 7.89
C GLU A 163 -3.35 -4.80 6.86
N THR A 164 -3.78 -4.97 5.60
CA THR A 164 -2.90 -5.31 4.47
C THR A 164 -1.88 -4.19 4.23
N GLY A 165 -2.35 -2.94 4.16
CA GLY A 165 -1.50 -1.77 3.96
C GLY A 165 -0.50 -1.58 5.09
N ARG A 166 -0.90 -1.81 6.35
CA ARG A 166 -0.04 -1.72 7.53
C ARG A 166 1.10 -2.73 7.46
N ALA A 167 0.80 -4.01 7.19
CA ALA A 167 1.81 -5.05 7.08
C ALA A 167 2.87 -4.72 6.01
N ARG A 168 2.43 -4.17 4.88
CA ARG A 168 3.32 -3.74 3.79
C ARG A 168 4.10 -2.48 4.14
N LEU A 169 3.48 -1.51 4.81
CA LEU A 169 4.15 -0.29 5.24
C LEU A 169 5.25 -0.60 6.27
N VAL A 170 4.99 -1.50 7.22
CA VAL A 170 6.01 -2.01 8.15
C VAL A 170 7.18 -2.60 7.39
N ALA A 171 6.92 -3.47 6.40
CA ALA A 171 7.98 -4.05 5.58
C ALA A 171 8.76 -3.00 4.75
N GLN A 172 8.11 -1.92 4.32
CA GLN A 172 8.74 -0.83 3.57
C GLN A 172 9.59 0.10 4.44
N LEU A 173 9.15 0.42 5.65
CA LEU A 173 9.83 1.38 6.54
C LEU A 173 10.91 0.73 7.40
N PHE A 174 10.67 -0.51 7.84
CA PHE A 174 11.55 -1.25 8.74
C PHE A 174 12.24 -2.42 8.02
N GLY A 175 12.26 -2.39 6.68
CA GLY A 175 12.84 -3.44 5.86
C GLY A 175 14.34 -3.65 6.09
N PRO A 176 14.95 -4.64 5.41
CA PRO A 176 16.33 -5.07 5.64
C PRO A 176 17.39 -3.97 5.50
N THR A 177 17.11 -2.92 4.72
CA THR A 177 18.01 -1.77 4.50
C THR A 177 17.87 -0.66 5.54
N SER A 178 16.91 -0.78 6.45
CA SER A 178 16.74 0.12 7.60
C SER A 178 17.72 -0.25 8.71
N ILE A 179 18.01 0.69 9.63
CA ILE A 179 18.74 0.37 10.87
C ILE A 179 18.02 -0.68 11.73
N PHE A 180 16.72 -0.88 11.48
CA PHE A 180 15.88 -1.90 12.10
C PHE A 180 15.86 -3.23 11.33
N GLY A 181 16.69 -3.40 10.31
CA GLY A 181 16.67 -4.57 9.42
C GLY A 181 16.97 -5.90 10.11
N ALA A 182 17.66 -5.87 11.26
CA ALA A 182 17.93 -7.05 12.09
C ALA A 182 16.70 -7.55 12.87
N LEU A 183 15.66 -6.72 13.04
CA LEU A 183 14.43 -7.09 13.74
C LEU A 183 13.60 -8.06 12.89
N ASN A 184 12.97 -9.04 13.54
CA ASN A 184 12.03 -9.95 12.89
C ASN A 184 10.67 -9.26 12.62
N GLY A 185 9.77 -9.95 11.92
CA GLY A 185 8.47 -9.39 11.53
C GLY A 185 7.59 -8.93 12.71
N LEU A 186 7.62 -9.65 13.83
CA LEU A 186 6.84 -9.30 15.03
C LEU A 186 7.45 -8.09 15.74
N GLU A 187 8.77 -8.04 15.87
CA GLU A 187 9.49 -6.92 16.46
C GLU A 187 9.29 -5.62 15.67
N ARG A 188 9.36 -5.71 14.33
CA ARG A 188 9.08 -4.55 13.46
C ARG A 188 7.63 -4.07 13.58
N ALA A 189 6.68 -5.00 13.68
CA ALA A 189 5.29 -4.64 13.89
C ALA A 189 5.10 -3.96 15.26
N ALA A 190 5.70 -4.48 16.33
CA ALA A 190 5.63 -3.89 17.66
C ALA A 190 6.26 -2.48 17.71
N LEU A 191 7.38 -2.27 17.02
CA LEU A 191 8.02 -0.97 16.90
C LEU A 191 7.13 0.02 16.14
N PHE A 192 6.52 -0.41 15.04
CA PHE A 192 5.59 0.42 14.27
C PHE A 192 4.40 0.90 15.10
N GLU A 193 3.85 0.06 15.98
CA GLU A 193 2.74 0.46 16.87
C GLU A 193 3.14 1.53 17.91
N GLN A 194 4.43 1.70 18.18
CA GLN A 194 4.93 2.76 19.06
C GLN A 194 5.21 4.07 18.31
N CYS A 195 5.18 4.06 16.98
CA CYS A 195 5.42 5.25 16.19
C CYS A 195 4.25 6.23 16.33
N LEU A 196 4.58 7.50 16.62
CA LEU A 196 3.62 8.60 16.58
C LEU A 196 3.68 9.24 15.18
N PRO A 197 2.57 9.24 14.41
CA PRO A 197 2.57 9.88 13.11
C PRO A 197 2.73 11.40 13.28
N ALA A 198 3.61 11.99 12.47
CA ALA A 198 3.81 13.44 12.38
C ALA A 198 3.83 13.86 10.91
N THR A 199 3.20 14.99 10.60
CA THR A 199 3.21 15.60 9.27
C THR A 199 3.85 16.98 9.36
N LEU A 200 4.76 17.27 8.46
CA LEU A 200 5.44 18.56 8.34
C LEU A 200 5.09 19.17 7.00
N ALA A 201 4.80 20.47 7.00
CA ALA A 201 4.61 21.22 5.76
C ALA A 201 5.95 21.44 5.04
N GLU A 202 5.90 21.74 3.74
CA GLU A 202 7.10 22.13 2.99
C GLU A 202 7.79 23.32 3.67
N GLY A 203 9.11 23.24 3.82
CA GLY A 203 9.93 24.25 4.48
C GLY A 203 9.91 24.20 6.01
N GLN A 204 9.07 23.37 6.63
CA GLN A 204 9.09 23.15 8.08
C GLN A 204 10.30 22.27 8.47
N GLU A 205 11.08 22.72 9.45
CA GLU A 205 12.24 21.98 9.94
C GLU A 205 11.81 20.85 10.88
N ALA A 206 12.22 19.61 10.56
CA ALA A 206 11.95 18.44 11.39
C ALA A 206 12.84 18.38 12.63
N VAL A 207 14.12 18.72 12.45
CA VAL A 207 15.14 18.74 13.50
C VAL A 207 16.11 19.88 13.17
N ARG A 208 16.65 20.52 14.20
CA ARG A 208 17.67 21.55 14.05
C ARG A 208 18.98 21.12 14.70
N GLU A 209 20.09 21.38 14.02
CA GLU A 209 21.41 21.07 14.57
C GLU A 209 21.67 21.87 15.85
N GLY A 210 22.15 21.17 16.89
CA GLY A 210 22.47 21.76 18.19
C GLY A 210 21.27 21.82 19.15
N GLU A 211 20.06 21.50 18.69
CA GLU A 211 18.92 21.32 19.57
C GLU A 211 18.86 19.89 20.12
N PRO A 212 18.49 19.70 21.40
CA PRO A 212 18.29 18.37 21.96
C PRO A 212 17.13 17.68 21.22
N GLY A 213 17.39 16.45 20.76
CA GLY A 213 16.40 15.61 20.09
C GLY A 213 16.04 14.41 20.96
N HIS A 214 14.75 14.12 21.11
CA HIS A 214 14.25 13.01 21.95
C HIS A 214 13.56 11.90 21.14
N ALA A 215 13.67 11.91 19.81
CA ALA A 215 12.99 10.95 18.94
C ALA A 215 13.87 10.53 17.76
N ILE A 216 13.76 9.26 17.40
CA ILE A 216 14.17 8.76 16.08
C ILE A 216 12.98 8.93 15.15
N CYS A 217 13.22 9.55 14.00
CA CYS A 217 12.21 9.76 12.98
C CYS A 217 12.48 8.86 11.77
N ILE A 218 11.41 8.35 11.17
CA ILE A 218 11.46 7.60 9.91
C ILE A 218 10.52 8.30 8.93
N ILE A 219 11.02 8.61 7.74
CA ILE A 219 10.19 9.23 6.70
C ILE A 219 9.20 8.19 6.18
N ALA A 220 7.90 8.36 6.42
CA ALA A 220 6.89 7.46 5.87
C ALA A 220 6.60 7.76 4.38
N SER A 221 6.58 9.05 4.03
CA SER A 221 6.31 9.58 2.69
C SER A 221 6.95 10.97 2.54
N GLY A 222 7.21 11.41 1.31
CA GLY A 222 7.80 12.73 1.03
C GLY A 222 9.33 12.73 1.03
N MET A 223 9.91 13.92 0.96
CA MET A 223 11.37 14.16 0.92
C MET A 223 11.76 15.15 2.00
N ALA A 224 12.94 14.97 2.60
CA ALA A 224 13.55 15.92 3.53
C ALA A 224 14.95 16.28 3.07
N GLU A 225 15.30 17.57 3.10
CA GLU A 225 16.66 18.02 2.82
C GLU A 225 17.46 18.09 4.12
N VAL A 226 18.64 17.49 4.11
CA VAL A 226 19.64 17.67 5.16
C VAL A 226 20.61 18.73 4.66
N TRP A 227 20.70 19.84 5.37
CA TRP A 227 21.56 20.96 5.02
C TRP A 227 22.36 21.42 6.23
N ARG A 228 23.49 22.08 5.97
CA ARG A 228 24.30 22.76 6.97
C ARG A 228 24.39 24.24 6.65
N ARG A 229 24.52 25.07 7.70
CA ARG A 229 24.78 26.49 7.51
C ARG A 229 26.28 26.70 7.32
N GLY A 230 26.67 27.34 6.22
CA GLY A 230 28.05 27.75 5.97
C GLY A 230 28.50 28.88 6.90
N ALA A 231 29.79 29.16 6.92
CA ALA A 231 30.36 30.29 7.68
C ALA A 231 29.86 31.66 7.18
N ASP A 232 29.37 31.71 5.95
CA ASP A 232 28.68 32.82 5.28
C ASP A 232 27.21 32.96 5.69
N GLY A 233 26.68 32.02 6.47
CA GLY A 233 25.27 31.97 6.86
C GLY A 233 24.35 31.28 5.85
N GLU A 234 24.89 30.86 4.68
CA GLU A 234 24.10 30.25 3.62
C GLU A 234 23.77 28.78 3.88
N ARG A 235 22.62 28.33 3.38
CA ARG A 235 22.21 26.92 3.45
C ARG A 235 22.92 26.11 2.36
N ARG A 236 23.64 25.08 2.77
CA ARG A 236 24.28 24.12 1.86
C ARG A 236 23.66 22.75 2.06
N VAL A 237 22.92 22.27 1.06
CA VAL A 237 22.32 20.94 1.05
C VAL A 237 23.44 19.89 1.02
N VAL A 238 23.42 19.00 2.00
CA VAL A 238 24.36 17.88 2.15
C VAL A 238 23.82 16.65 1.44
N THR A 239 22.54 16.34 1.66
CA THR A 239 21.85 15.20 1.05
C THR A 239 20.34 15.38 1.13
N THR A 240 19.59 14.53 0.43
CA THR A 240 18.14 14.41 0.51
C THR A 240 17.76 13.04 1.03
N LEU A 241 16.85 12.99 2.00
CA LEU A 241 16.29 11.78 2.59
C LEU A 241 14.89 11.54 2.03
N GLY A 242 14.60 10.30 1.67
CA GLY A 242 13.30 9.89 1.17
C GLY A 242 12.62 8.93 2.13
N PRO A 243 11.49 8.33 1.71
CA PRO A 243 10.79 7.38 2.55
C PRO A 243 11.72 6.25 3.03
N GLY A 244 11.56 5.81 4.29
CA GLY A 244 12.32 4.76 4.95
C GLY A 244 13.69 5.18 5.45
N SER A 245 14.17 6.37 5.06
CA SER A 245 15.32 6.99 5.70
C SER A 245 15.00 7.29 7.17
N VAL A 246 15.97 6.98 8.02
CA VAL A 246 15.94 7.27 9.45
C VAL A 246 16.82 8.48 9.71
N PHE A 247 16.37 9.38 10.58
CA PHE A 247 17.13 10.53 11.02
C PHE A 247 16.83 10.86 12.49
N GLY A 248 17.69 11.69 13.11
CA GLY A 248 17.58 12.05 14.53
C GLY A 248 18.14 10.99 15.49
N GLU A 249 18.59 9.85 14.96
CA GLU A 249 19.22 8.77 15.70
C GLU A 249 20.48 9.22 16.45
N LEU A 250 21.21 10.19 15.89
CA LEU A 250 22.42 10.71 16.52
C LEU A 250 22.13 11.41 17.85
N ALA A 251 20.98 12.08 18.01
CA ALA A 251 20.64 12.74 19.27
C ALA A 251 20.35 11.73 20.40
N LEU A 252 19.92 10.51 20.05
CA LEU A 252 19.67 9.44 21.02
C LEU A 252 20.89 8.53 21.24
N LEU A 253 21.70 8.30 20.21
CA LEU A 253 22.91 7.46 20.30
C LEU A 253 24.10 8.23 20.88
N TYR A 254 24.15 9.54 20.62
CA TYR A 254 25.13 10.45 21.17
C TYR A 254 24.40 11.48 22.00
N ASP A 255 24.09 11.10 23.25
CA ASP A 255 23.79 12.06 24.30
C ASP A 255 24.96 13.05 24.34
N ARG A 256 24.78 14.24 23.75
CA ARG A 256 25.85 15.25 23.70
C ARG A 256 26.01 15.87 25.08
N GLN A 257 26.73 15.17 25.96
CA GLN A 257 27.88 15.79 26.59
C GLN A 257 29.05 15.70 25.60
N ALA A 258 29.01 16.54 24.57
CA ALA A 258 30.22 16.91 23.85
C ALA A 258 30.74 18.19 24.52
N ASN A 259 31.93 18.08 25.12
CA ASN A 259 32.69 19.13 25.84
C ASN A 259 32.47 20.56 25.37
#